data_AF-A0A3D5YEV8-F1
#
_entry.id   AF-A0A3D5YEV8-F1
#
_cell.length_a   1.000
_cell.length_b   1.000
_cell.length_c   1.000
_cell.angle_alpha   90.00
_cell.angle_beta   90.00
_cell.angle_gamma   90.00
#
_symmetry.space_group_name_H-M   'P 1'
#
loop_
_entity.id
_entity.type
_entity.pdbx_description
1 polymer ?
#
loop_
_entity_poly.entity_id
_entity_poly.type
_entity_poly.pdbx_seq_one_letter_code
_entity_poly.pdbx_strand_id
1 'polypeptide(L)'
;MSYYLNADTDISQKINQFLLYNKIVYRYSLYSMNKTETPLSFQQTQQEMQKVIDGRVEKKKGNKMTFFTKPENEKYVSWKSLPMLKKYMTRFGDIKPRKYTGNPVGVQKNLRKVIIRTREMGLLEYVK
;
A
#
# COMPACT_ATOMS: atom_id res chain seq x y z
N MET A 1 -11.49 12.95 -5.44
CA MET A 1 -12.16 12.35 -4.27
C MET A 1 -13.16 11.32 -4.76
N SER A 2 -13.07 10.07 -4.31
CA SER A 2 -14.07 9.03 -4.57
C SER A 2 -14.94 8.87 -3.33
N TYR A 3 -16.26 8.90 -3.49
CA TYR A 3 -17.21 8.69 -2.40
C TYR A 3 -17.75 7.26 -2.44
N TYR A 4 -17.85 6.63 -1.28
CA TYR A 4 -18.53 5.35 -1.13
C TYR A 4 -20.00 5.61 -0.84
N LEU A 5 -20.89 5.12 -1.71
CA LEU A 5 -22.33 5.22 -1.55
C LEU A 5 -22.88 3.85 -1.18
N ASN A 6 -23.49 3.75 -0.01
CA ASN A 6 -24.32 2.60 0.37
C ASN A 6 -25.68 2.76 -0.30
N ALA A 7 -25.86 2.15 -1.46
CA ALA A 7 -27.12 2.17 -2.20
C ALA A 7 -27.74 0.77 -2.25
N ASP A 8 -29.06 0.74 -2.26
CA ASP A 8 -29.85 -0.48 -2.44
C ASP A 8 -29.65 -1.06 -3.86
N THR A 9 -29.90 -2.37 -4.04
CA THR A 9 -29.51 -3.08 -5.27
C THR A 9 -30.17 -2.53 -6.53
N ASP A 10 -31.44 -2.12 -6.44
CA ASP A 10 -32.20 -1.53 -7.56
C ASP A 10 -31.64 -0.15 -7.96
N ILE A 11 -31.27 0.65 -6.96
CA ILE A 11 -30.70 2.00 -7.17
C ILE A 11 -29.32 1.88 -7.81
N SER A 12 -28.50 0.91 -7.38
CA SER A 12 -27.19 0.65 -7.98
C SER A 12 -27.29 0.30 -9.47
N GLN A 13 -28.26 -0.52 -9.86
CA GLN A 13 -28.49 -0.89 -11.25
C GLN A 13 -28.87 0.31 -12.12
N LYS A 14 -29.77 1.18 -11.62
CA LYS A 14 -30.17 2.41 -12.31
C LYS A 14 -29.00 3.39 -12.49
N ILE A 15 -28.18 3.57 -11.45
CA ILE A 15 -26.97 4.41 -11.52
C ILE A 15 -26.00 3.87 -12.58
N ASN A 16 -25.76 2.56 -12.59
CA ASN A 16 -24.87 1.92 -13.57
C ASN A 16 -25.39 2.09 -15.01
N GLN A 17 -26.70 1.93 -15.22
CA GLN A 17 -27.33 2.12 -16.53
C GLN A 17 -27.23 3.57 -17.02
N PHE A 18 -27.43 4.55 -16.12
CA PHE A 18 -27.27 5.97 -16.41
C PHE A 18 -25.82 6.34 -16.79
N LEU A 19 -24.85 5.76 -16.08
CA LEU A 19 -23.42 5.96 -16.35
C LEU A 19 -22.98 5.32 -17.68
N LEU A 20 -23.54 4.16 -18.06
CA LEU A 20 -23.29 3.50 -19.35
C LEU A 20 -23.81 4.30 -20.54
N TYR A 21 -24.96 4.95 -20.39
CA TYR A 21 -25.59 5.75 -21.46
C TYR A 21 -24.83 7.06 -21.73
N ASN A 22 -24.29 7.68 -20.69
CA ASN A 22 -23.42 8.86 -20.82
C ASN A 22 -21.98 8.46 -21.20
N LYS A 23 -21.75 8.19 -22.50
CA LYS A 23 -20.46 7.82 -23.14
C LYS A 23 -19.24 8.71 -22.79
N ILE A 24 -19.44 9.85 -22.15
CA ILE A 24 -18.39 10.81 -21.75
C ILE A 24 -17.64 10.34 -20.48
N VAL A 25 -18.22 9.43 -19.69
CA VAL A 25 -17.55 8.88 -18.50
C VAL A 25 -16.81 7.59 -18.85
N TYR A 26 -15.85 7.66 -19.79
CA TYR A 26 -14.74 6.70 -19.76
C TYR A 26 -13.81 7.10 -18.62
N ARG A 27 -14.12 6.64 -17.41
CA ARG A 27 -13.16 6.60 -16.31
C ARG A 27 -13.18 5.23 -15.67
N TYR A 28 -12.33 4.38 -16.24
CA TYR A 28 -11.57 3.37 -15.50
C TYR A 28 -12.40 2.45 -14.58
N SER A 29 -12.85 1.32 -15.10
CA SER A 29 -12.84 0.09 -14.29
C SER A 29 -11.37 -0.36 -14.05
N LEU A 30 -10.51 0.53 -13.51
CA LEU A 30 -9.11 0.19 -13.23
C LEU A 30 -8.98 -0.79 -12.06
N TYR A 31 -10.04 -0.96 -11.25
CA TYR A 31 -10.03 -1.82 -10.08
C TYR A 31 -11.42 -2.45 -9.89
N SER A 32 -11.68 -3.60 -10.51
CA SER A 32 -12.68 -4.52 -9.96
C SER A 32 -12.04 -5.18 -8.75
N MET A 33 -12.36 -4.73 -7.54
CA MET A 33 -11.95 -5.46 -6.35
C MET A 33 -12.68 -6.80 -6.33
N ASN A 34 -11.95 -7.89 -6.09
CA ASN A 34 -12.57 -9.18 -5.82
C ASN A 34 -13.42 -9.06 -4.53
N LYS A 35 -14.49 -9.86 -4.39
CA LYS A 35 -15.32 -9.88 -3.18
C LYS A 35 -14.52 -10.12 -1.88
N THR A 36 -13.34 -10.72 -2.01
CA THR A 36 -12.40 -11.04 -0.93
C THR A 36 -11.44 -9.90 -0.58
N GLU A 37 -11.27 -8.90 -1.45
CA GLU A 37 -10.34 -7.80 -1.23
C GLU A 37 -11.03 -6.69 -0.43
N THR A 38 -10.44 -6.30 0.69
CA THR A 38 -10.93 -5.20 1.51
C THR A 38 -10.20 -3.90 1.17
N PRO A 39 -10.92 -2.77 1.05
CA PRO A 39 -10.29 -1.52 0.69
C PRO A 39 -9.43 -1.04 1.85
N LEU A 40 -8.13 -0.88 1.61
CA LEU A 40 -7.19 -0.40 2.62
C LEU A 40 -7.47 1.08 2.96
N SER A 41 -7.96 1.37 4.16
CA SER A 41 -8.02 2.74 4.66
C SER A 41 -6.63 3.22 5.09
N PHE A 42 -6.26 4.45 4.73
CA PHE A 42 -4.93 5.01 5.03
C PHE A 42 -4.66 5.08 6.54
N GLN A 43 -5.59 5.67 7.30
CA GLN A 43 -5.42 5.84 8.75
C GLN A 43 -5.34 4.49 9.47
N GLN A 44 -6.22 3.55 9.13
CA GLN A 44 -6.22 2.20 9.71
C GLN A 44 -4.91 1.47 9.38
N THR A 45 -4.48 1.52 8.11
CA THR A 45 -3.22 0.89 7.68
C THR A 45 -2.03 1.47 8.44
N GLN A 46 -1.96 2.80 8.61
CA GLN A 46 -0.88 3.42 9.37
C GLN A 46 -0.87 2.98 10.84
N GLN A 47 -2.03 2.97 11.50
CA GLN A 47 -2.16 2.52 12.89
C GLN A 47 -1.77 1.05 13.04
N GLU A 48 -2.23 0.17 12.14
CA GLU A 48 -1.84 -1.24 12.11
C GLU A 48 -0.32 -1.40 11.96
N MET A 49 0.29 -0.69 11.00
CA MET A 49 1.73 -0.77 10.77
C MET A 49 2.53 -0.26 11.98
N GLN A 50 2.05 0.78 12.66
CA GLN A 50 2.68 1.29 13.86
C GLN A 50 2.61 0.27 15.00
N LYS A 51 1.44 -0.33 15.25
CA LYS A 51 1.26 -1.42 16.22
C LYS A 51 2.20 -2.60 15.94
N VAL A 52 2.37 -2.99 14.67
CA VAL A 52 3.29 -4.07 14.26
C VAL A 52 4.76 -3.70 14.53
N ILE A 53 5.11 -2.41 14.40
CA ILE A 53 6.46 -1.93 14.69
C ILE A 53 6.70 -1.91 16.20
N ASP A 54 5.74 -1.41 16.98
CA ASP A 54 5.86 -1.27 18.44
C ASP A 54 5.85 -2.65 19.13
N GLY A 55 5.05 -3.58 18.64
CA GLY A 55 5.00 -4.96 19.15
C GLY A 55 6.24 -5.81 18.79
N ARG A 56 7.16 -5.30 17.97
CA ARG A 56 8.44 -5.97 17.73
C ARG A 56 9.43 -5.59 18.84
N VAL A 57 9.66 -6.53 19.75
CA VAL A 57 10.82 -6.51 20.67
C VAL A 57 12.09 -6.20 19.87
N GLU A 58 12.90 -5.24 20.35
CA GLU A 58 14.13 -4.82 19.68
C GLU A 58 14.97 -6.05 19.31
N LYS A 59 15.07 -6.33 18.01
CA LYS A 59 15.79 -7.52 17.56
C LYS A 59 17.28 -7.33 17.81
N LYS A 60 17.93 -8.38 18.32
CA LYS A 60 19.40 -8.52 18.38
C LYS A 60 20.04 -8.00 17.07
N LYS A 61 21.15 -7.26 17.20
CA LYS A 61 21.94 -6.70 16.10
C LYS A 61 22.13 -7.76 14.99
N GLY A 62 21.73 -7.44 13.76
CA GLY A 62 21.95 -8.29 12.58
C GLY A 62 20.71 -8.96 11.99
N ASN A 63 19.56 -8.94 12.67
CA ASN A 63 18.33 -9.50 12.10
C ASN A 63 17.80 -8.68 10.92
N LYS A 64 17.64 -9.36 9.77
CA LYS A 64 17.13 -8.77 8.54
C LYS A 64 15.62 -8.50 8.63
N MET A 65 15.17 -7.48 7.90
CA MET A 65 13.77 -7.04 7.87
C MET A 65 13.02 -7.65 6.68
N THR A 66 12.29 -8.76 6.91
CA THR A 66 11.59 -9.54 5.88
C THR A 66 10.05 -9.50 6.00
N PHE A 67 9.48 -8.38 6.46
CA PHE A 67 8.03 -8.28 6.72
C PHE A 67 7.16 -8.61 5.49
N PHE A 68 7.48 -8.01 4.34
CA PHE A 68 6.72 -8.16 3.10
C PHE A 68 7.01 -9.45 2.33
N THR A 69 7.86 -10.32 2.86
CA THR A 69 8.10 -11.65 2.27
C THR A 69 6.97 -12.62 2.63
N LYS A 70 6.22 -12.34 3.71
CA LYS A 70 5.05 -13.14 4.08
C LYS A 70 3.87 -12.82 3.15
N PRO A 71 3.14 -13.82 2.63
CA PRO A 71 2.02 -13.60 1.70
C PRO A 71 0.90 -12.78 2.33
N GLU A 72 0.62 -12.98 3.62
CA GLU A 72 -0.36 -12.20 4.40
C GLU A 72 -0.10 -10.68 4.39
N ASN A 73 1.17 -10.31 4.25
CA ASN A 73 1.62 -8.92 4.31
C ASN A 73 1.73 -8.26 2.94
N GLU A 74 1.54 -9.00 1.85
CA GLU A 74 1.66 -8.48 0.49
C GLU A 74 0.65 -7.36 0.22
N LYS A 75 -0.56 -7.48 0.79
CA LYS A 75 -1.60 -6.44 0.73
C LYS A 75 -1.13 -5.07 1.25
N TYR A 76 -0.17 -5.05 2.17
CA TYR A 76 0.35 -3.82 2.74
C TYR A 76 1.46 -3.18 1.88
N VAL A 77 1.87 -3.78 0.75
CA VAL A 77 2.86 -3.18 -0.18
C VAL A 77 2.21 -2.06 -0.99
N SER A 78 1.90 -0.98 -0.30
CA SER A 78 1.24 0.21 -0.84
C SER A 78 1.79 1.46 -0.17
N TRP A 79 1.65 2.61 -0.84
CA TRP A 79 2.01 3.93 -0.34
C TRP A 79 1.32 4.29 1.00
N LYS A 80 0.21 3.61 1.31
CA LYS A 80 -0.53 3.76 2.57
C LYS A 80 0.26 3.28 3.79
N SER A 81 1.24 2.38 3.61
CA SER A 81 2.00 1.74 4.69
C SER A 81 3.26 2.50 5.12
N LEU A 82 3.17 3.84 5.23
CA LEU A 82 4.34 4.72 5.49
C LEU A 82 5.26 4.27 6.64
N PRO A 83 4.74 3.89 7.84
CA PRO A 83 5.61 3.51 8.95
C PRO A 83 6.50 2.30 8.60
N MET A 84 5.95 1.33 7.87
CA MET A 84 6.68 0.13 7.47
C MET A 84 7.67 0.44 6.33
N LEU A 85 7.28 1.24 5.33
CA LEU A 85 8.16 1.64 4.23
C LEU A 85 9.42 2.37 4.73
N LYS A 86 9.28 3.25 5.74
CA LYS A 86 10.42 3.93 6.37
C LYS A 86 11.45 2.96 6.94
N LYS A 87 11.05 1.76 7.42
CA LYS A 87 12.00 0.75 7.91
C LYS A 87 12.85 0.14 6.78
N TYR A 88 12.40 0.20 5.54
CA TYR A 88 13.16 -0.22 4.35
C TYR A 88 14.04 0.89 3.77
N MET A 89 14.08 2.06 4.41
CA MET A 89 14.98 3.16 4.06
C MET A 89 16.17 3.21 5.03
N THR A 90 17.28 3.74 4.55
CA THR A 90 18.47 4.06 5.36
C THR A 90 18.21 5.34 6.15
N ARG A 91 19.16 5.70 7.02
CA ARG A 91 19.09 6.95 7.79
C ARG A 91 19.07 8.21 6.91
N PHE A 92 19.65 8.14 5.71
CA PHE A 92 19.78 9.24 4.76
C PHE A 92 18.60 9.33 3.79
N GLY A 93 17.68 8.38 3.86
CA GLY A 93 16.56 8.28 2.93
C GLY A 93 16.76 7.24 1.83
N ASP A 94 17.98 6.78 1.53
CA ASP A 94 18.20 5.78 0.47
C ASP A 94 17.45 4.47 0.71
N ILE A 95 17.02 3.80 -0.36
CA ILE A 95 16.36 2.50 -0.26
C ILE A 95 17.39 1.43 0.15
N LYS A 96 17.16 0.72 1.26
CA LYS A 96 18.08 -0.30 1.76
C LYS A 96 18.34 -1.39 0.71
N PRO A 97 19.61 -1.74 0.46
CA PRO A 97 19.95 -2.88 -0.40
C PRO A 97 19.39 -4.21 0.12
N ARG A 98 19.13 -5.13 -0.80
CA ARG A 98 18.62 -6.50 -0.51
C ARG A 98 19.46 -7.24 0.53
N LYS A 99 20.78 -7.03 0.54
CA LYS A 99 21.72 -7.63 1.51
C LYS A 99 21.27 -7.42 2.96
N TYR A 100 20.71 -6.25 3.28
CA TYR A 100 20.31 -5.86 4.63
C TYR A 100 18.84 -6.18 4.95
N THR A 101 17.99 -6.33 3.93
CA THR A 101 16.56 -6.62 4.10
C THR A 101 16.26 -8.12 4.04
N GLY A 102 17.02 -8.89 3.25
CA GLY A 102 16.79 -10.33 3.07
C GLY A 102 15.58 -10.69 2.22
N ASN A 103 14.95 -9.70 1.59
CA ASN A 103 13.78 -9.91 0.74
C ASN A 103 14.14 -10.68 -0.56
N PRO A 104 13.21 -11.48 -1.12
CA PRO A 104 13.32 -11.96 -2.49
C PRO A 104 13.42 -10.82 -3.51
N VAL A 105 13.98 -11.12 -4.69
CA VAL A 105 14.20 -10.11 -5.75
C VAL A 105 12.87 -9.46 -6.19
N GLY A 106 11.81 -10.25 -6.36
CA GLY A 106 10.48 -9.75 -6.75
C GLY A 106 9.92 -8.74 -5.74
N VAL A 107 9.90 -9.13 -4.46
CA VAL A 107 9.45 -8.28 -3.35
C VAL A 107 10.28 -6.98 -3.26
N GLN A 108 11.61 -7.09 -3.37
CA GLN A 108 12.49 -5.92 -3.32
C GLN A 108 12.26 -4.95 -4.50
N LYS A 109 12.04 -5.47 -5.71
CA LYS A 109 11.69 -4.66 -6.89
C LYS A 109 10.34 -3.97 -6.69
N ASN A 110 9.35 -4.68 -6.15
CA ASN A 110 8.04 -4.11 -5.87
C ASN A 110 8.14 -2.99 -4.82
N LEU A 111 8.84 -3.22 -3.71
CA LEU A 111 9.07 -2.21 -2.67
C LEU A 111 9.78 -0.96 -3.21
N ARG A 112 10.80 -1.14 -4.06
CA ARG A 112 11.47 0.00 -4.72
C ARG A 112 10.47 0.85 -5.51
N LYS A 113 9.62 0.22 -6.34
CA LYS A 113 8.60 0.94 -7.12
C LYS A 113 7.63 1.70 -6.22
N VAL A 114 7.15 1.06 -5.15
CA VAL A 114 6.22 1.70 -4.21
C VAL A 114 6.88 2.86 -3.47
N ILE A 115 8.13 2.73 -3.01
CA ILE A 115 8.85 3.83 -2.34
C ILE A 115 9.03 5.02 -3.28
N ILE A 116 9.43 4.77 -4.54
CA ILE A 116 9.59 5.85 -5.54
C ILE A 116 8.25 6.57 -5.78
N ARG A 117 7.16 5.83 -6.03
CA ARG A 117 5.81 6.43 -6.18
C ARG A 117 5.39 7.23 -4.94
N THR A 118 5.72 6.73 -3.76
CA THR A 118 5.39 7.39 -2.50
C THR A 118 6.17 8.71 -2.34
N ARG A 119 7.41 8.78 -2.86
CA ARG A 119 8.19 10.03 -2.93
C ARG A 119 7.65 11.01 -3.96
N GLU A 120 7.23 10.53 -5.12
CA GLU A 120 6.58 11.35 -6.15
C GLU A 120 5.31 12.03 -5.62
N MET A 121 4.59 11.36 -4.71
CA MET A 121 3.42 11.94 -4.02
C MET A 121 3.77 12.87 -2.84
N GLY A 122 5.06 13.04 -2.51
CA GLY A 122 5.49 13.91 -1.41
C GLY A 122 5.30 13.32 0.00
N LEU A 123 5.03 12.01 0.12
CA LEU A 123 4.83 11.36 1.43
C LEU A 123 6.14 10.86 2.06
N LEU A 124 7.19 10.72 1.26
CA LEU A 124 8.54 10.33 1.69
C LEU A 124 9.58 11.25 1.07
N GLU A 125 10.62 11.55 1.82
CA GLU A 125 11.76 12.35 1.36
C GLU A 125 12.69 11.54 0.44
N TYR A 126 13.34 12.25 -0.50
CA TYR A 126 14.42 11.68 -1.30
C TYR A 126 15.72 11.57 -0.49
N VAL A 127 16.04 12.64 0.24
CA VAL A 127 17.18 12.78 1.13
C VAL A 127 16.67 13.37 2.44
N LYS A 128 17.15 12.84 3.57
CA LYS A 128 16.81 13.29 4.91
C LYS A 128 17.83 14.30 5.43
#